data_AF-A0A388JW96-F1
#
_entry.id   AF-A0A388JW96-F1
#
_cell.length_a   1.000
_cell.length_b   1.000
_cell.length_c   1.000
_cell.angle_alpha   90.00
_cell.angle_beta   90.00
_cell.angle_gamma   90.00
#
_symmetry.space_group_name_H-M   'P 1'
#
loop_
_entity.id
_entity.type
_entity.pdbx_description
1 polymer ?
#
loop_
_entity_poly.entity_id
_entity_poly.type
_entity_poly.pdbx_seq_one_letter_code
_entity_poly.pdbx_strand_id
1 'polypeptide(L)'
;MSTSGRRNEDRDKYDRRREDERGSRGRRAYRPVVCYNCDEEGHYANQCPQRDRRVSRPSTSTDSRRSRSPRHDFGRRPPPQGDSELRVRVTELSKGVAMIKEHFDEARARKEEKARRKWEKEQLKEEAKRREEEEERQKAEEAARREAKRKKREEKARKEAITRAEIKKDVTLHAAKMIGEMKDDWLHEWKTSLLPVITRGAKDVKGKKVVEFVSDDDGGSDYNSEESETSVTQEL
;
A
#
# COMPACT_ATOMS: atom_id res chain seq x y z
N MET A 1 7.35 9.64 11.60
CA MET A 1 7.17 9.29 13.03
C MET A 1 5.98 8.34 13.13
N SER A 2 6.26 7.05 13.28
CA SER A 2 5.33 5.95 13.03
C SER A 2 4.55 5.59 14.31
N THR A 3 3.22 5.70 14.26
CA THR A 3 2.28 5.36 15.35
C THR A 3 1.77 3.91 15.29
N SER A 4 2.38 3.06 14.49
CA SER A 4 1.96 1.67 14.25
C SER A 4 2.42 0.66 15.30
N GLY A 5 3.29 1.04 16.25
CA GLY A 5 3.87 0.11 17.24
C GLY A 5 2.94 -0.28 18.41
N ARG A 6 2.05 0.62 18.85
CA ARG A 6 1.34 0.43 20.15
C ARG A 6 0.16 -0.53 20.13
N ARG A 7 -0.38 -0.90 18.96
CA ARG A 7 -1.57 -1.77 18.88
C ARG A 7 -1.28 -3.27 18.89
N ASN A 8 -0.04 -3.67 18.64
CA ASN A 8 0.33 -5.09 18.62
C ASN A 8 0.62 -5.64 20.02
N GLU A 9 1.12 -4.82 20.95
CA GLU A 9 1.49 -5.27 22.30
C GLU A 9 0.29 -5.68 23.17
N ASP A 10 -0.89 -5.09 22.96
CA ASP A 10 -2.11 -5.44 23.73
C ASP A 10 -2.71 -6.79 23.29
N ARG A 11 -2.47 -7.22 22.05
CA ARG A 11 -3.04 -8.47 21.52
C ARG A 11 -2.28 -9.69 22.03
N ASP A 12 -0.95 -9.58 22.18
CA ASP A 12 -0.09 -10.67 22.67
C ASP A 12 -0.29 -10.97 24.18
N LYS A 13 -0.91 -10.05 24.93
CA LYS A 13 -1.15 -10.22 26.37
C LYS A 13 -2.34 -11.14 26.69
N TYR A 14 -3.31 -11.27 25.77
CA TYR A 14 -4.50 -12.11 25.98
C TYR A 14 -4.30 -13.58 25.59
N ASP A 15 -3.38 -13.89 24.66
CA ASP A 15 -3.11 -15.29 24.29
C ASP A 15 -2.22 -16.02 25.32
N ARG A 16 -1.24 -15.35 25.94
CA ARG A 16 -0.39 -15.98 26.97
C ARG A 16 -1.17 -16.47 28.20
N ARG A 17 -2.24 -15.77 28.61
CA ARG A 17 -3.01 -16.13 29.80
C ARG A 17 -3.82 -17.42 29.63
N ARG A 18 -4.14 -17.82 28.39
CA ARG A 18 -4.94 -19.01 28.09
C ARG A 18 -4.10 -20.28 28.02
N GLU A 19 -2.80 -20.16 27.80
CA GLU A 19 -1.87 -21.30 27.76
C GLU A 19 -1.44 -21.74 29.17
N ASP A 20 -1.32 -20.80 30.13
CA ASP A 20 -0.94 -21.10 31.52
C ASP A 20 -2.00 -21.95 32.26
N GLU A 21 -3.30 -21.79 31.98
CA GLU A 21 -4.35 -22.61 32.62
C GLU A 21 -4.49 -24.02 32.02
N ARG A 22 -3.99 -24.24 30.79
CA ARG A 22 -3.94 -25.58 30.16
C ARG A 22 -2.69 -26.37 30.51
N GLY A 23 -1.63 -25.71 30.99
CA GLY A 23 -0.39 -26.34 31.45
C GLY A 23 -0.49 -27.01 32.84
N SER A 24 -1.47 -26.61 33.66
CA SER A 24 -1.60 -27.08 35.06
C SER A 24 -2.46 -28.36 35.23
N ARG A 25 -2.56 -29.19 34.19
CA ARG A 25 -3.01 -30.60 34.30
C ARG A 25 -1.91 -31.59 33.89
N GLY A 26 -0.67 -31.10 33.80
CA GLY A 26 0.48 -31.79 33.21
C GLY A 26 1.40 -32.55 34.16
N ARG A 27 0.96 -33.00 35.35
CA ARG A 27 1.62 -34.10 36.09
C ARG A 27 0.62 -34.89 36.92
N ARG A 28 -0.24 -35.69 36.27
CA ARG A 28 -0.65 -36.94 36.93
C ARG A 28 0.62 -37.77 37.02
N ALA A 29 1.26 -37.77 38.19
CA ALA A 29 2.28 -38.76 38.50
C ALA A 29 1.75 -40.11 38.04
N TYR A 30 2.50 -40.77 37.15
CA TYR A 30 2.19 -42.11 36.67
C TYR A 30 2.06 -43.00 37.90
N ARG A 31 0.83 -43.22 38.37
CA ARG A 31 0.58 -44.16 39.45
C ARG A 31 0.81 -45.54 38.85
N PRO A 32 1.75 -46.33 39.38
CA PRO A 32 1.95 -47.68 38.89
C PRO A 32 0.66 -48.49 39.02
N VAL A 33 0.37 -49.32 38.03
CA VAL A 33 -0.81 -50.18 38.00
C VAL A 33 -0.63 -51.24 39.08
N VAL A 34 -1.42 -51.16 40.15
CA VAL A 34 -1.45 -52.15 41.25
C VAL A 34 -2.58 -53.15 41.06
N CYS A 35 -2.30 -54.41 41.33
CA CYS A 35 -3.29 -55.48 41.26
C CYS A 35 -4.17 -55.50 42.51
N TYR A 36 -5.48 -55.26 42.38
CA TYR A 36 -6.43 -55.32 43.50
C TYR A 36 -6.61 -56.71 44.17
N ASN A 37 -5.86 -57.74 43.77
CA ASN A 37 -5.94 -59.09 44.33
C ASN A 37 -4.70 -59.47 45.16
N CYS A 38 -3.51 -58.98 44.81
CA CYS A 38 -2.26 -59.25 45.53
C CYS A 38 -1.45 -57.98 45.88
N ASP A 39 -1.94 -56.81 45.50
CA ASP A 39 -1.34 -55.48 45.70
C ASP A 39 0.06 -55.29 45.08
N GLU A 40 0.49 -56.19 44.19
CA GLU A 40 1.73 -56.06 43.43
C GLU A 40 1.58 -55.13 42.20
N GLU A 41 2.62 -54.38 41.88
CA GLU A 41 2.68 -53.47 40.73
C GLU A 41 2.98 -54.22 39.41
N GLY A 42 2.40 -53.77 38.30
CA GLY A 42 2.72 -54.24 36.95
C GLY A 42 1.61 -55.03 36.25
N HIS A 43 0.53 -55.42 36.94
CA HIS A 43 -0.60 -56.12 36.34
C HIS A 43 -1.95 -55.73 36.95
N TYR A 44 -3.03 -55.89 36.18
CA TYR A 44 -4.39 -55.71 36.67
C TYR A 44 -4.94 -57.02 37.26
N ALA A 45 -5.97 -56.94 38.11
CA ALA A 45 -6.55 -58.09 38.83
C ALA A 45 -7.05 -59.25 37.93
N ASN A 46 -7.23 -59.00 36.63
CA ASN A 46 -7.58 -60.00 35.63
C ASN A 46 -6.38 -60.81 35.10
N GLN A 47 -5.15 -60.33 35.31
CA GLN A 47 -3.88 -60.92 34.84
C GLN A 47 -3.00 -61.41 36.01
N CYS A 48 -3.56 -61.50 37.22
CA CYS A 48 -2.82 -61.91 38.40
C CYS A 48 -2.43 -63.39 38.36
N PRO A 49 -1.15 -63.75 38.53
CA PRO A 49 -0.71 -65.15 38.56
C PRO A 49 -1.25 -65.92 39.77
N GLN A 50 -1.73 -65.22 40.81
CA GLN A 50 -2.35 -65.80 42.02
C GLN A 50 -3.90 -65.71 42.00
N ARG A 51 -4.52 -65.65 40.80
CA ARG A 51 -5.97 -65.46 40.62
C ARG A 51 -6.85 -66.44 41.41
N ASP A 52 -6.33 -67.63 41.70
CA ASP A 52 -7.08 -68.72 42.34
C ASP A 52 -7.06 -68.72 43.87
N ARG A 53 -6.31 -67.80 44.52
CA ARG A 53 -6.37 -67.62 45.99
C ARG A 53 -7.44 -66.61 46.40
N ARG A 54 -8.67 -66.74 45.89
CA ARG A 54 -9.79 -65.95 46.42
C ARG A 54 -10.36 -66.60 47.67
N VAL A 55 -10.26 -65.87 48.79
CA VAL A 55 -11.25 -65.92 49.86
C VAL A 55 -12.62 -65.67 49.21
N SER A 56 -13.53 -66.60 49.47
CA SER A 56 -14.87 -66.75 48.93
C SER A 56 -15.60 -65.42 48.67
N ARG A 57 -15.86 -65.14 47.39
CA ARG A 57 -16.90 -64.21 46.96
C ARG A 57 -18.22 -64.99 46.97
N PRO A 58 -19.26 -64.62 47.77
CA PRO A 58 -20.51 -65.36 47.79
C PRO A 58 -21.14 -65.34 46.40
N SER A 59 -21.13 -66.51 45.76
CA SER A 59 -21.84 -66.80 44.54
C SER A 59 -23.27 -67.14 44.94
N THR A 60 -24.22 -66.22 44.78
CA THR A 60 -25.64 -66.54 44.87
C THR A 60 -26.05 -67.31 43.61
N SER A 61 -25.67 -68.58 43.60
CA SER A 61 -26.05 -69.60 42.62
C SER A 61 -26.60 -70.79 43.39
N THR A 62 -27.87 -70.69 43.73
CA THR A 62 -28.77 -71.78 44.12
C THR A 62 -30.11 -71.31 43.54
N ASP A 63 -30.80 -72.00 42.66
CA ASP A 63 -31.28 -73.36 42.87
C ASP A 63 -31.83 -73.96 41.56
N SER A 64 -31.93 -75.28 41.62
CA SER A 64 -32.13 -76.30 40.61
C SER A 64 -33.46 -76.26 39.86
N ARG A 65 -33.39 -76.71 38.59
CA ARG A 65 -34.32 -77.65 37.96
C ARG A 65 -35.80 -77.54 38.39
N ARG A 66 -36.53 -76.60 37.77
CA ARG A 66 -38.00 -76.70 37.64
C ARG A 66 -38.43 -76.44 36.20
N SER A 67 -38.73 -77.56 35.54
CA SER A 67 -39.81 -77.74 34.58
C SER A 67 -39.76 -77.01 33.24
N ARG A 68 -39.55 -77.82 32.20
CA ARG A 68 -40.13 -77.58 30.87
C ARG A 68 -41.64 -77.34 31.04
N SER A 69 -42.12 -76.16 30.66
CA SER A 69 -43.52 -75.88 30.32
C SER A 69 -43.62 -74.75 29.29
N PRO A 70 -44.70 -74.70 28.51
CA PRO A 70 -44.66 -74.42 27.06
C PRO A 70 -44.33 -72.98 26.69
N ARG A 71 -43.90 -72.79 25.44
CA ARG A 71 -43.80 -71.50 24.76
C ARG A 71 -45.10 -70.73 24.99
N HIS A 72 -45.09 -69.81 25.96
CA HIS A 72 -46.10 -68.78 26.07
C HIS A 72 -45.83 -67.85 24.88
N ASP A 73 -46.68 -67.97 23.87
CA ASP A 73 -46.88 -66.91 22.90
C ASP A 73 -47.16 -65.65 23.71
N PHE A 74 -46.17 -64.76 23.82
CA PHE A 74 -46.38 -63.45 24.42
C PHE A 74 -47.21 -62.66 23.43
N GLY A 75 -48.52 -62.94 23.48
CA GLY A 75 -49.56 -62.15 22.88
C GLY A 75 -49.22 -60.68 23.10
N ARG A 76 -49.02 -60.00 21.97
CA ARG A 76 -49.13 -58.57 21.74
C ARG A 76 -49.78 -57.86 22.94
N ARG A 77 -48.96 -57.43 23.90
CA ARG A 77 -49.39 -56.58 25.01
C ARG A 77 -49.92 -55.29 24.38
N PRO A 78 -51.19 -54.88 24.58
CA PRO A 78 -51.62 -53.56 24.16
C PRO A 78 -50.71 -52.52 24.83
N PRO A 79 -50.23 -51.50 24.11
CA PRO A 79 -49.35 -50.50 24.70
C PRO A 79 -50.07 -49.85 25.89
N PRO A 80 -49.37 -49.60 27.02
CA PRO A 80 -49.98 -48.88 28.14
C PRO A 80 -50.43 -47.50 27.64
N GLN A 81 -51.68 -47.13 27.91
CA GLN A 81 -52.35 -45.95 27.36
C GLN A 81 -51.62 -44.61 27.67
N GLY A 82 -50.66 -44.59 28.59
CA GLY A 82 -49.82 -43.42 28.92
C GLY A 82 -48.67 -43.13 27.95
N ASP A 83 -48.28 -44.06 27.07
CA ASP A 83 -47.15 -43.87 26.14
C ASP A 83 -47.48 -42.88 25.01
N SER A 84 -48.76 -42.74 24.65
CA SER A 84 -49.23 -41.83 23.60
C SER A 84 -49.03 -40.37 24.00
N GLU A 85 -49.31 -40.04 25.26
CA GLU A 85 -49.18 -38.66 25.77
C GLU A 85 -47.70 -38.24 25.87
N LEU A 86 -46.83 -39.15 26.32
CA LEU A 86 -45.38 -38.90 26.35
C LEU A 86 -44.82 -38.68 24.94
N ARG A 87 -45.28 -39.43 23.94
CA ARG A 87 -44.87 -39.23 22.54
C ARG A 87 -45.32 -37.87 22.03
N VAL A 88 -46.53 -37.42 22.35
CA VAL A 88 -47.01 -36.08 21.98
C VAL A 88 -46.10 -35.00 22.57
N ARG A 89 -45.79 -35.07 23.88
CA ARG A 89 -44.88 -34.12 24.54
C ARG A 89 -43.47 -34.14 23.95
N VAL A 90 -42.94 -35.30 23.60
CA VAL A 90 -41.63 -35.42 22.93
C VAL A 90 -41.65 -34.76 21.55
N THR A 91 -42.73 -34.92 20.78
CA THR A 91 -42.85 -34.24 19.48
C THR A 91 -42.98 -32.74 19.60
N GLU A 92 -43.67 -32.24 20.63
CA GLU A 92 -43.80 -30.82 20.93
C GLU A 92 -42.45 -30.21 21.32
N LEU A 93 -41.69 -30.88 22.19
CA LEU A 93 -40.31 -30.49 22.51
C LEU A 93 -39.40 -30.54 21.28
N SER A 94 -39.54 -31.54 20.43
CA SER A 94 -38.77 -31.65 19.19
C SER A 94 -39.05 -30.49 18.23
N LYS A 95 -40.31 -30.05 18.13
CA LYS A 95 -40.70 -28.85 17.37
C LYS A 95 -40.09 -27.58 17.99
N GLY A 96 -40.12 -27.45 19.31
CA GLY A 96 -39.48 -26.33 20.02
C GLY A 96 -37.97 -26.27 19.77
N VAL A 97 -37.29 -27.43 19.82
CA VAL A 97 -35.85 -27.53 19.53
C VAL A 97 -35.55 -27.20 18.05
N ALA A 98 -36.42 -27.59 17.12
CA ALA A 98 -36.27 -27.21 15.71
C ALA A 98 -36.37 -25.69 15.51
N MET A 99 -37.38 -25.03 16.09
CA MET A 99 -37.53 -23.56 16.02
C MET A 99 -36.33 -22.83 16.63
N ILE A 100 -35.82 -23.30 17.78
CA ILE A 100 -34.64 -22.70 18.41
C ILE A 100 -33.41 -22.85 17.51
N LYS A 101 -33.23 -24.03 16.89
CA LYS A 101 -32.14 -24.28 15.95
C LYS A 101 -32.20 -23.34 14.74
N GLU A 102 -33.38 -23.16 14.16
CA GLU A 102 -33.60 -22.23 13.04
C GLU A 102 -33.20 -20.79 13.41
N HIS A 103 -33.58 -20.30 14.59
CA HIS A 103 -33.16 -18.97 15.04
C HIS A 103 -31.64 -18.83 15.20
N PHE A 104 -30.93 -19.87 15.66
CA PHE A 104 -29.47 -19.84 15.74
C PHE A 104 -28.81 -19.89 14.36
N ASP A 105 -29.38 -20.65 13.43
CA ASP A 105 -28.90 -20.75 12.05
C ASP A 105 -29.15 -19.43 11.30
N GLU A 106 -30.31 -18.79 11.47
CA GLU A 106 -30.60 -17.44 10.98
C GLU A 106 -29.65 -16.40 11.58
N ALA A 107 -29.41 -16.45 12.89
CA ALA A 107 -28.49 -15.55 13.57
C ALA A 107 -27.04 -15.73 13.07
N ARG A 108 -26.65 -16.96 12.74
CA ARG A 108 -25.34 -17.26 12.14
C ARG A 108 -25.26 -16.77 10.69
N ALA A 109 -26.28 -17.04 9.88
CA ALA A 109 -26.36 -16.58 8.49
C ALA A 109 -26.29 -15.04 8.40
N ARG A 110 -27.01 -14.32 9.27
CA ARG A 110 -26.93 -12.84 9.35
C ARG A 110 -25.55 -12.33 9.71
N LYS A 111 -24.78 -13.05 10.53
CA LYS A 111 -23.38 -12.69 10.85
C LYS A 111 -22.44 -12.96 9.68
N GLU A 112 -22.59 -14.11 9.03
CA GLU A 112 -21.79 -14.48 7.86
C GLU A 112 -22.05 -13.54 6.68
N GLU A 113 -23.31 -13.18 6.41
CA GLU A 113 -23.67 -12.21 5.38
C GLU A 113 -23.06 -10.83 5.66
N LYS A 114 -23.13 -10.37 6.92
CA LYS A 114 -22.45 -9.11 7.31
C LYS A 114 -20.94 -9.18 7.13
N ALA A 115 -20.31 -10.33 7.39
CA ALA A 115 -18.89 -10.53 7.15
C ALA A 115 -18.56 -10.50 5.65
N ARG A 116 -19.36 -11.17 4.81
CA ARG A 116 -19.22 -11.15 3.35
C ARG A 116 -19.36 -9.75 2.77
N ARG A 117 -20.41 -9.01 3.15
CA ARG A 117 -20.63 -7.62 2.72
C ARG A 117 -19.51 -6.68 3.14
N LYS A 118 -18.90 -6.89 4.31
CA LYS A 118 -17.73 -6.11 4.76
C LYS A 118 -16.52 -6.41 3.89
N TRP A 119 -16.23 -7.68 3.63
CA TRP A 119 -15.11 -8.10 2.82
C TRP A 119 -15.25 -7.62 1.37
N GLU A 120 -16.44 -7.74 0.77
CA GLU A 120 -16.73 -7.21 -0.57
C GLU A 120 -16.53 -5.69 -0.64
N LYS A 121 -17.00 -4.94 0.38
CA LYS A 121 -16.78 -3.49 0.45
C LYS A 121 -15.30 -3.13 0.60
N GLU A 122 -14.50 -3.93 1.29
CA GLU A 122 -13.05 -3.75 1.39
C GLU A 122 -12.36 -4.03 0.05
N GLN A 123 -12.72 -5.12 -0.63
CA GLN A 123 -12.23 -5.46 -1.96
C GLN A 123 -12.55 -4.37 -2.98
N LEU A 124 -13.79 -3.86 -3.01
CA LEU A 124 -14.17 -2.76 -3.89
C LEU A 124 -13.39 -1.46 -3.61
N LYS A 125 -13.11 -1.16 -2.33
CA LYS A 125 -12.30 0.00 -1.96
C LYS A 125 -10.84 -0.16 -2.37
N GLU A 126 -10.28 -1.36 -2.22
CA GLU A 126 -8.93 -1.67 -2.64
C GLU A 126 -8.80 -1.57 -4.17
N GLU A 127 -9.78 -2.12 -4.90
CA GLU A 127 -9.82 -2.01 -6.35
C GLU A 127 -9.98 -0.55 -6.82
N ALA A 128 -10.86 0.24 -6.18
CA ALA A 128 -11.00 1.66 -6.49
C ALA A 128 -9.70 2.44 -6.29
N LYS A 129 -8.98 2.19 -5.19
CA LYS A 129 -7.65 2.79 -4.94
C LYS A 129 -6.63 2.39 -6.00
N ARG A 130 -6.62 1.12 -6.41
CA ARG A 130 -5.72 0.65 -7.47
C ARG A 130 -6.00 1.34 -8.81
N ARG A 131 -7.27 1.56 -9.15
CA ARG A 131 -7.66 2.29 -10.36
C ARG A 131 -7.25 3.75 -10.29
N GLU A 132 -7.47 4.41 -9.15
CA GLU A 132 -7.07 5.80 -8.92
C GLU A 132 -5.54 5.97 -9.03
N GLU A 133 -4.76 5.07 -8.43
CA GLU A 133 -3.29 5.09 -8.53
C GLU A 133 -2.80 4.85 -9.97
N GLU A 134 -3.46 3.97 -10.72
CA GLU A 134 -3.14 3.73 -12.13
C GLU A 134 -3.45 4.97 -13.00
N GLU A 135 -4.60 5.62 -12.78
CA GLU A 135 -4.94 6.87 -13.46
C GLU A 135 -3.97 8.00 -13.11
N GLU A 136 -3.53 8.10 -11.85
CA GLU A 136 -2.51 9.08 -11.44
C GLU A 136 -1.17 8.82 -12.14
N ARG A 137 -0.74 7.56 -12.22
CA ARG A 137 0.48 7.17 -12.96
C ARG A 137 0.39 7.53 -14.44
N GLN A 138 -0.76 7.28 -15.07
CA GLN A 138 -0.98 7.67 -16.47
C GLN A 138 -0.96 9.18 -16.67
N LYS A 139 -1.60 9.95 -15.78
CA LYS A 139 -1.57 11.42 -15.81
C LYS A 139 -0.15 11.96 -15.59
N ALA A 140 0.61 11.37 -14.67
CA ALA A 140 1.99 11.75 -14.41
C ALA A 140 2.91 11.43 -15.60
N GLU A 141 2.75 10.27 -16.24
CA GLU A 141 3.48 9.92 -17.46
C GLU A 141 3.15 10.89 -18.61
N GLU A 142 1.87 11.21 -18.80
CA GLU A 142 1.49 12.16 -19.84
C GLU A 142 2.04 13.57 -19.55
N ALA A 143 1.96 14.03 -18.30
CA ALA A 143 2.54 15.30 -17.87
C ALA A 143 4.06 15.34 -18.10
N ALA A 144 4.78 14.28 -17.73
CA ALA A 144 6.21 14.15 -17.97
C ALA A 144 6.53 14.19 -19.47
N ARG A 145 5.72 13.53 -20.31
CA ARG A 145 5.87 13.58 -21.79
C ARG A 145 5.65 14.99 -22.33
N ARG A 146 4.66 15.72 -21.82
CA ARG A 146 4.39 17.11 -22.21
C ARG A 146 5.52 18.04 -21.78
N GLU A 147 6.03 17.88 -20.56
CA GLU A 147 7.15 18.66 -20.03
C GLU A 147 8.46 18.38 -20.80
N ALA A 148 8.77 17.12 -21.10
CA ALA A 148 9.93 16.75 -21.90
C ALA A 148 9.87 17.37 -23.30
N LYS A 149 8.69 17.37 -23.94
CA LYS A 149 8.48 18.06 -25.23
C LYS A 149 8.70 19.58 -25.11
N ARG A 150 8.25 20.21 -24.02
CA ARG A 150 8.47 21.64 -23.76
C ARG A 150 9.97 21.94 -23.57
N LYS A 151 10.66 21.21 -22.70
CA LYS A 151 12.11 21.35 -22.48
C LYS A 151 12.91 21.17 -23.76
N LYS A 152 12.57 20.18 -24.59
CA LYS A 152 13.22 19.97 -25.91
C LYS A 152 13.00 21.15 -26.85
N ARG A 153 11.82 21.76 -26.87
CA ARG A 153 11.53 22.96 -27.67
C ARG A 153 12.31 24.17 -27.16
N GLU A 154 12.37 24.37 -25.85
CA GLU A 154 13.14 25.44 -25.21
C GLU A 154 14.64 25.28 -25.47
N GLU A 155 15.21 24.09 -25.33
CA GLU A 155 16.61 23.81 -25.63
C GLU A 155 16.93 24.06 -27.12
N LYS A 156 16.06 23.60 -28.02
CA LYS A 156 16.20 23.87 -29.46
C LYS A 156 16.17 25.37 -29.74
N ALA A 157 15.21 26.11 -29.17
CA ALA A 157 15.13 27.56 -29.32
C ALA A 157 16.36 28.27 -28.76
N ARG A 158 16.91 27.81 -27.62
CA ARG A 158 18.17 28.33 -27.06
C ARG A 158 19.35 28.11 -28.02
N LYS A 159 19.50 26.91 -28.58
CA LYS A 159 20.55 26.62 -29.56
C LYS A 159 20.40 27.48 -30.82
N GLU A 160 19.19 27.62 -31.35
CA GLU A 160 18.92 28.49 -32.50
C GLU A 160 19.19 29.98 -32.19
N ALA A 161 18.90 30.45 -30.98
CA ALA A 161 19.22 31.82 -30.58
C ALA A 161 20.73 32.05 -30.52
N ILE A 162 21.48 31.07 -29.99
CA ILE A 162 22.95 31.12 -29.95
C ILE A 162 23.52 31.17 -31.36
N THR A 163 23.12 30.27 -32.26
CA THR A 163 23.64 30.25 -33.64
C THR A 163 23.25 31.51 -34.42
N ARG A 164 22.03 32.03 -34.22
CA ARG A 164 21.62 33.32 -34.81
C ARG A 164 22.48 34.48 -34.31
N ALA A 165 22.84 34.49 -33.03
CA ALA A 165 23.69 35.53 -32.47
C ALA A 165 25.13 35.44 -33.02
N GLU A 166 25.65 34.23 -33.22
CA GLU A 166 26.96 34.00 -33.84
C GLU A 166 26.99 34.48 -35.30
N ILE A 167 26.02 34.06 -36.13
CA ILE A 167 25.90 34.52 -37.51
C ILE A 167 25.77 36.05 -37.58
N LYS A 168 25.00 36.67 -36.67
CA LYS A 168 24.89 38.14 -36.60
C LYS A 168 26.25 38.79 -36.36
N LYS A 169 27.05 38.27 -35.42
CA LYS A 169 28.41 38.78 -35.16
C LYS A 169 29.30 38.65 -36.39
N ASP A 170 29.28 37.50 -37.07
CA ASP A 170 30.07 37.27 -38.27
C ASP A 170 29.70 38.21 -39.42
N VAL A 171 28.39 38.42 -39.64
CA VAL A 171 27.89 39.37 -40.64
C VAL A 171 28.32 40.80 -40.31
N THR A 172 28.23 41.20 -39.04
CA THR A 172 28.69 42.53 -38.61
C THR A 172 30.20 42.70 -38.81
N LEU A 173 31.01 41.69 -38.47
CA LEU A 173 32.45 41.71 -38.70
C LEU A 173 32.80 41.78 -40.18
N HIS A 174 32.13 41.01 -41.03
CA HIS A 174 32.32 41.06 -42.48
C HIS A 174 31.94 42.43 -43.06
N ALA A 175 30.81 43.01 -42.63
CA ALA A 175 30.40 44.35 -43.03
C ALA A 175 31.41 45.41 -42.60
N ALA A 176 31.93 45.34 -41.37
CA ALA A 176 32.96 46.24 -40.88
C ALA A 176 34.26 46.13 -41.69
N LYS A 177 34.66 44.91 -42.07
CA LYS A 177 35.83 44.68 -42.94
C LYS A 177 35.64 45.33 -44.31
N MET A 178 34.49 45.11 -44.97
CA MET A 178 34.20 45.73 -46.27
C MET A 178 34.20 47.27 -46.18
N ILE A 179 33.57 47.84 -45.13
CA ILE A 179 33.55 49.29 -44.92
C ILE A 179 34.96 49.83 -44.65
N GLY A 180 35.80 49.06 -43.94
CA GLY A 180 37.21 49.38 -43.71
C GLY A 180 38.01 49.44 -45.01
N GLU A 181 37.91 48.40 -45.84
CA GLU A 181 38.57 48.35 -47.16
C GLU A 181 38.13 49.53 -48.04
N MET A 182 36.83 49.82 -48.12
CA MET A 182 36.31 50.97 -48.88
C MET A 182 36.83 52.32 -48.34
N LYS A 183 36.93 52.45 -47.01
CA LYS A 183 37.48 53.66 -46.38
C LYS A 183 38.97 53.81 -46.68
N ASP A 184 39.72 52.73 -46.64
CA ASP A 184 41.15 52.74 -46.93
C ASP A 184 41.42 53.07 -48.39
N ASP A 185 40.64 52.52 -49.33
CA ASP A 185 40.68 52.87 -50.75
C ASP A 185 40.37 54.35 -50.96
N TRP A 186 39.30 54.86 -50.35
CA TRP A 186 38.95 56.28 -50.41
C TRP A 186 40.04 57.18 -49.81
N LEU A 187 40.60 56.80 -48.66
CA LEU A 187 41.72 57.52 -48.04
C LEU A 187 42.96 57.47 -48.92
N HIS A 188 43.22 56.35 -49.60
CA HIS A 188 44.34 56.19 -50.52
C HIS A 188 44.16 57.09 -51.75
N GLU A 189 43.00 57.09 -52.38
CA GLU A 189 42.67 57.98 -53.51
C GLU A 189 42.76 59.44 -53.11
N TRP A 190 42.20 59.81 -51.97
CA TRP A 190 42.30 61.17 -51.42
C TRP A 190 43.76 61.58 -51.17
N LYS A 191 44.56 60.69 -50.57
CA LYS A 191 46.01 60.89 -50.35
C LYS A 191 46.81 61.03 -51.64
N THR A 192 46.40 60.33 -52.69
CA THR A 192 47.12 60.30 -53.97
C THR A 192 46.75 61.48 -54.87
N SER A 193 45.46 61.82 -54.94
CA SER A 193 44.92 62.79 -55.90
C SER A 193 44.75 64.19 -55.32
N LEU A 194 44.28 64.31 -54.07
CA LEU A 194 43.93 65.60 -53.47
C LEU A 194 45.06 66.16 -52.59
N LEU A 195 45.77 65.32 -51.85
CA LEU A 195 46.85 65.75 -50.95
C LEU A 195 48.00 66.52 -51.66
N PRO A 196 48.49 66.12 -52.85
CA PRO A 196 49.50 66.89 -53.59
C PRO A 196 49.01 68.25 -54.09
N VAL A 197 47.70 68.39 -54.38
CA VAL A 197 47.10 69.64 -54.85
C VAL A 197 47.01 70.66 -53.71
N ILE A 198 46.70 70.21 -52.50
CA ILE A 198 46.53 71.08 -51.33
C ILE A 198 47.90 71.43 -50.71
N THR A 199 48.85 70.48 -50.67
CA THR A 199 50.19 70.68 -50.08
C THR A 199 51.13 71.53 -50.95
N ARG A 200 50.90 71.64 -52.26
CA ARG A 200 51.66 72.56 -53.14
C ARG A 200 51.43 74.05 -52.81
N GLY A 201 50.45 74.39 -51.96
CA GLY A 201 50.15 75.75 -51.50
C GLY A 201 50.55 76.07 -50.04
N ALA A 202 50.96 75.09 -49.23
CA ALA A 202 51.22 75.31 -47.81
C ALA A 202 52.73 75.32 -47.52
N LYS A 203 53.34 76.51 -47.62
CA LYS A 203 54.61 76.80 -46.93
C LYS A 203 54.34 76.80 -45.42
N ASP A 204 55.23 76.15 -44.68
CA ASP A 204 55.19 76.02 -43.22
C ASP A 204 54.90 77.35 -42.49
N VAL A 205 53.80 77.38 -41.73
CA VAL A 205 53.67 78.33 -40.61
C VAL A 205 53.32 77.53 -39.36
N LYS A 206 54.36 77.35 -38.55
CA LYS A 206 54.35 76.81 -37.19
C LYS A 206 53.45 77.68 -36.30
N GLY A 207 52.25 77.19 -35.99
CA GLY A 207 51.33 77.85 -35.06
C GLY A 207 50.52 76.83 -34.28
N LYS A 208 50.87 76.63 -32.99
CA LYS A 208 50.06 75.88 -32.02
C LYS A 208 48.67 76.50 -31.96
N LYS A 209 47.62 75.70 -32.23
CA LYS A 209 46.25 76.04 -31.84
C LYS A 209 45.73 74.94 -30.93
N VAL A 210 45.54 75.30 -29.67
CA VAL A 210 44.82 74.49 -28.68
C VAL A 210 43.38 74.42 -29.16
N VAL A 211 42.88 73.21 -29.38
CA VAL A 211 41.46 72.94 -29.66
C VAL A 211 40.86 72.45 -28.36
N GLU A 212 40.04 73.31 -27.77
CA GLU A 212 39.18 73.01 -26.64
C GLU A 212 38.06 72.08 -27.11
N PHE A 213 37.92 70.94 -26.43
CA PHE A 213 36.91 69.93 -26.71
C PHE A 213 35.69 70.24 -25.85
N VAL A 214 34.65 70.79 -26.47
CA VAL A 214 33.32 70.89 -25.86
C VAL A 214 32.59 69.57 -26.15
N SER A 215 32.36 68.78 -25.11
CA SER A 215 31.46 67.64 -25.14
C SER A 215 30.05 68.12 -24.82
N ASP A 216 29.19 68.19 -25.82
CA ASP A 216 27.75 68.17 -25.65
C ASP A 216 27.30 66.71 -25.72
N ASP A 217 27.04 66.13 -24.54
CA ASP A 217 26.39 64.82 -24.39
C ASP A 217 24.92 65.09 -24.06
N ASP A 218 24.07 64.98 -25.07
CA ASP A 218 22.61 65.09 -24.94
C ASP A 218 21.95 63.86 -25.57
N GLY A 219 21.15 63.16 -24.75
CA GLY A 219 19.98 62.43 -25.23
C GLY A 219 20.09 60.91 -25.25
N GLY A 220 19.41 60.26 -24.31
CA GLY A 220 19.00 58.86 -24.46
C GLY A 220 18.37 58.24 -23.22
N SER A 221 17.09 58.52 -23.00
CA SER A 221 16.25 57.88 -21.97
C SER A 221 16.10 56.37 -22.21
N ASP A 222 15.98 55.60 -21.13
CA ASP A 222 14.82 54.73 -20.85
C ASP A 222 15.16 53.75 -19.72
N TYR A 223 14.67 54.05 -18.52
CA TYR A 223 14.55 53.07 -17.45
C TYR A 223 13.27 53.36 -16.67
N ASN A 224 12.22 52.60 -16.96
CA ASN A 224 11.52 51.78 -15.96
C ASN A 224 10.28 51.17 -16.61
N SER A 225 10.44 49.94 -17.10
CA SER A 225 9.31 49.04 -17.27
C SER A 225 8.93 48.52 -15.88
N GLU A 226 7.94 49.18 -15.29
CA GLU A 226 6.75 48.57 -14.67
C GLU A 226 6.56 47.14 -15.22
N GLU A 227 6.36 46.06 -14.47
CA GLU A 227 5.52 45.84 -13.30
C GLU A 227 5.84 44.40 -12.86
N SER A 228 6.16 44.19 -11.58
CA SER A 228 6.31 42.86 -11.00
C SER A 228 5.36 42.74 -9.83
N GLU A 229 4.11 42.33 -10.05
CA GLU A 229 3.19 42.02 -8.95
C GLU A 229 2.24 40.84 -9.27
N THR A 230 2.44 39.73 -8.52
CA THR A 230 1.44 38.79 -7.98
C THR A 230 0.76 37.78 -8.95
N SER A 231 0.92 36.46 -8.84
CA SER A 231 0.45 35.52 -7.81
C SER A 231 -1.03 35.70 -7.43
N VAL A 232 -1.95 34.87 -7.95
CA VAL A 232 -2.93 34.05 -7.17
C VAL A 232 -3.50 32.97 -8.10
N THR A 233 -3.22 31.70 -7.81
CA THR A 233 -4.00 30.55 -8.26
C THR A 233 -5.15 30.31 -7.28
N GLN A 234 -6.39 30.17 -7.75
CA GLN A 234 -7.50 29.67 -6.94
C GLN A 234 -8.13 28.47 -7.65
N GLU A 235 -7.97 27.31 -7.02
CA GLU A 235 -8.71 26.08 -7.30
C GLU A 235 -10.20 26.28 -6.98
N LEU A 236 -11.08 25.83 -7.89
CA LEU A 236 -12.35 25.17 -7.62
C LEU A 236 -12.65 24.18 -8.74
#